data_AF-A0A7Y2DIX1-F1
#
_entry.id   AF-A0A7Y2DIX1-F1
#
_cell.length_a   1.000
_cell.length_b   1.000
_cell.length_c   1.000
_cell.angle_alpha   90.00
_cell.angle_beta   90.00
_cell.angle_gamma   90.00
#
_symmetry.space_group_name_H-M   'P 1'
#
loop_
_entity.id
_entity.type
_entity.pdbx_description
1 polymer ?
#
loop_
_entity_poly.entity_id
_entity_poly.type
_entity_poly.pdbx_seq_one_letter_code
_entity_poly.pdbx_strand_id
1 'polypeptide(L)'
;MIRLFPKSLFVLSLAFLLMGCGAPALVSTPIENIDTTPLKVSDLTDAEKKNWGHLDLVSDTIPGMSVDKAYEEIIKNKKGDKVIVAVVDSGMDLKHEDLDDVLWTNKDEKAGDGIDNDNNGYVDDIYGYNFLGESYNEQ
;
A
#
# COMPACT_ATOMS: atom_id res chain seq x y z
N MET A 1 -1.80 -0.50 -88.46
CA MET A 1 -0.96 -0.67 -87.25
C MET A 1 -1.89 -1.02 -86.08
N ILE A 2 -1.99 -2.30 -85.74
CA ILE A 2 -2.79 -2.78 -84.60
C ILE A 2 -1.79 -3.05 -83.47
N ARG A 3 -1.86 -2.29 -82.38
CA ARG A 3 -1.13 -2.60 -81.14
C ARG A 3 -2.15 -3.01 -80.08
N LEU A 4 -2.12 -4.31 -79.77
CA LEU A 4 -2.70 -4.91 -78.58
C LEU A 4 -2.08 -4.25 -77.33
N PHE A 5 -2.90 -3.68 -76.45
CA PHE A 5 -2.52 -3.42 -75.06
C PHE A 5 -3.40 -4.28 -74.14
N PRO A 6 -2.83 -4.96 -73.12
CA PRO A 6 -3.54 -5.96 -72.35
C PRO A 6 -4.46 -5.31 -71.32
N LYS A 7 -5.74 -5.67 -71.32
CA LYS A 7 -6.77 -5.23 -70.36
C LYS A 7 -6.55 -5.74 -68.92
N SER A 8 -5.40 -6.34 -68.61
CA SER A 8 -5.20 -7.10 -67.37
C SER A 8 -4.55 -6.32 -66.22
N LEU A 9 -4.11 -5.07 -66.42
CA LEU A 9 -3.44 -4.30 -65.36
C LEU A 9 -4.38 -3.45 -64.50
N PHE A 10 -5.63 -3.23 -64.92
CA PHE A 10 -6.54 -2.33 -64.20
C PHE A 10 -7.37 -3.02 -63.10
N VAL A 11 -7.39 -4.35 -63.06
CA VAL A 11 -8.18 -5.11 -62.07
C VAL A 11 -7.43 -5.28 -60.73
N LEU A 12 -6.10 -5.18 -60.73
CA LEU A 12 -5.31 -5.42 -59.50
C LEU A 12 -5.26 -4.20 -58.55
N SER A 13 -5.56 -2.99 -59.04
CA SER A 13 -5.52 -1.76 -58.23
C SER A 13 -6.75 -1.58 -57.33
N LEU A 14 -7.88 -2.19 -57.66
CA LEU A 14 -9.12 -2.04 -56.89
C LEU A 14 -9.19 -2.96 -55.65
N ALA A 15 -8.35 -4.00 -55.57
CA ALA A 15 -8.34 -4.94 -54.46
C ALA A 15 -7.57 -4.44 -53.22
N PHE A 16 -6.73 -3.40 -53.36
CA PHE A 16 -5.92 -2.86 -52.25
C PHE A 16 -6.63 -1.78 -51.41
N LEU A 17 -7.81 -1.33 -51.82
CA LEU A 17 -8.56 -0.25 -51.15
C LEU A 17 -9.56 -0.73 -50.08
N LEU A 18 -9.63 -2.05 -49.81
CA LEU A 18 -10.58 -2.62 -48.85
C LEU A 18 -9.94 -3.21 -47.58
N MET A 19 -8.63 -3.08 -47.38
CA MET A 19 -8.02 -3.27 -46.06
C MET A 19 -8.24 -2.01 -45.21
N GLY A 20 -9.50 -1.72 -44.92
CA GLY A 20 -9.88 -0.80 -43.86
C GLY A 20 -9.45 -1.39 -42.53
N CYS A 21 -8.60 -0.67 -41.81
CA CYS A 21 -8.36 -0.90 -40.40
C CYS A 21 -9.72 -0.81 -39.68
N GLY A 22 -10.25 -1.95 -39.24
CA GLY A 22 -11.43 -1.96 -38.39
C GLY A 22 -11.11 -1.14 -37.14
N ALA A 23 -11.94 -0.15 -36.82
CA ALA A 23 -11.86 0.51 -35.52
C ALA A 23 -11.85 -0.58 -34.43
N PRO A 24 -11.01 -0.47 -33.38
CA PRO A 24 -11.14 -1.38 -32.26
C PRO A 24 -12.59 -1.30 -31.80
N ALA A 25 -13.27 -2.46 -31.75
CA ALA A 25 -14.58 -2.52 -31.13
C ALA A 25 -14.43 -1.90 -29.74
N LEU A 26 -15.23 -0.88 -29.45
CA LEU A 26 -15.33 -0.39 -28.08
C LEU A 26 -15.82 -1.59 -27.28
N VAL A 27 -14.91 -2.19 -26.51
CA VAL A 27 -15.26 -3.16 -25.48
C VAL A 27 -15.97 -2.32 -24.43
N SER A 28 -17.28 -2.13 -24.63
CA SER A 28 -18.15 -1.75 -23.53
C SER A 28 -18.02 -2.89 -22.54
N THR A 29 -17.42 -2.61 -21.39
CA THR A 29 -17.59 -3.49 -20.26
C THR A 29 -19.10 -3.73 -20.10
N PRO A 30 -19.53 -4.98 -19.82
CA PRO A 30 -20.92 -5.23 -19.49
C PRO A 30 -21.37 -4.24 -18.41
N ILE A 31 -22.54 -3.63 -18.57
CA ILE A 31 -23.14 -2.72 -17.57
C ILE A 31 -23.27 -3.39 -16.20
N GLU A 32 -23.27 -4.73 -16.15
CA GLU A 32 -23.21 -5.53 -14.94
C GLU A 32 -21.91 -5.40 -14.14
N ASN A 33 -20.87 -4.77 -14.73
CA ASN A 33 -19.56 -4.56 -14.11
C ASN A 33 -19.36 -3.10 -13.63
N ILE A 34 -20.43 -2.32 -13.56
CA ILE A 34 -20.41 -1.01 -12.89
C ILE A 34 -20.28 -1.27 -11.40
N ASP A 35 -19.20 -0.75 -10.81
CA ASP A 35 -19.00 -0.75 -9.37
C ASP A 35 -20.17 -0.02 -8.70
N THR A 36 -21.04 -0.77 -8.02
CA THR A 36 -22.21 -0.22 -7.31
C THR A 36 -21.85 0.29 -5.92
N THR A 37 -20.57 0.29 -5.54
CA THR A 37 -20.18 0.78 -4.22
C THR A 37 -20.48 2.28 -4.11
N PRO A 38 -21.12 2.72 -3.01
CA PRO A 38 -21.43 4.12 -2.80
C PRO A 38 -20.13 4.93 -2.60
N LEU A 39 -19.87 5.86 -3.51
CA LEU A 39 -18.72 6.77 -3.41
C LEU A 39 -19.05 7.98 -2.53
N LYS A 40 -18.10 8.39 -1.68
CA LYS A 40 -18.16 9.68 -1.00
C LYS A 40 -17.99 10.81 -2.03
N VAL A 41 -19.04 11.60 -2.25
CA VAL A 41 -19.05 12.72 -3.21
C VAL A 41 -18.92 14.11 -2.57
N SER A 42 -18.75 14.16 -1.24
CA SER A 42 -18.56 15.39 -0.47
C SER A 42 -17.19 15.42 0.17
N ASP A 43 -16.74 16.61 0.56
CA ASP A 43 -15.52 16.77 1.33
C ASP A 43 -15.58 15.99 2.66
N LEU A 44 -14.41 15.51 3.10
CA LEU A 44 -14.24 14.89 4.41
C LEU A 44 -14.39 15.93 5.52
N THR A 45 -15.12 15.56 6.56
CA THR A 45 -15.11 16.26 7.85
C THR A 45 -13.72 16.19 8.49
N ASP A 46 -13.44 17.08 9.44
CA ASP A 46 -12.14 17.07 10.12
C ASP A 46 -11.88 15.80 10.93
N ALA A 47 -12.93 15.15 11.43
CA ALA A 47 -12.83 13.85 12.08
C ALA A 47 -12.47 12.75 11.08
N GLU A 48 -13.16 12.70 9.93
CA GLU A 48 -12.84 11.74 8.86
C GLU A 48 -11.42 11.96 8.34
N LYS A 49 -10.95 13.20 8.17
CA LYS A 49 -9.56 13.48 7.74
C LYS A 49 -8.50 12.93 8.70
N LYS A 50 -8.79 12.89 10.00
CA LYS A 50 -7.85 12.38 10.99
C LYS A 50 -7.84 10.85 11.09
N ASN A 51 -8.94 10.19 10.70
CA ASN A 51 -9.12 8.75 10.87
C ASN A 51 -9.47 7.98 9.58
N TRP A 52 -9.40 8.59 8.39
CA TRP A 52 -9.87 7.99 7.14
C TRP A 52 -9.23 6.62 6.85
N GLY A 53 -7.97 6.43 7.26
CA GLY A 53 -7.23 5.19 7.06
C GLY A 53 -7.85 3.99 7.78
N HIS A 54 -8.67 4.22 8.80
CA HIS A 54 -9.34 3.16 9.55
C HIS A 54 -10.71 2.77 8.99
N LEU A 55 -11.30 3.63 8.13
CA LEU A 55 -12.66 3.49 7.63
C LEU A 55 -12.80 2.37 6.57
N ASP A 56 -14.04 2.00 6.27
CA ASP A 56 -14.41 0.96 5.30
C ASP A 56 -15.25 1.56 4.16
N LEU A 57 -14.97 1.10 2.93
CA LEU A 57 -15.61 1.63 1.73
C LEU A 57 -17.12 1.35 1.71
N VAL A 58 -17.56 0.20 2.22
CA VAL A 58 -18.96 -0.25 2.15
C VAL A 58 -19.79 0.40 3.25
N SER A 59 -19.27 0.50 4.48
CA SER A 59 -20.00 1.11 5.60
C SER A 59 -19.90 2.63 5.62
N ASP A 60 -18.73 3.18 5.30
CA ASP A 60 -18.40 4.59 5.56
C ASP A 60 -18.24 5.39 4.26
N THR A 61 -18.30 4.74 3.09
CA THR A 61 -18.06 5.31 1.75
C THR A 61 -16.64 5.84 1.53
N ILE A 62 -15.72 5.60 2.47
CA ILE A 62 -14.34 6.08 2.47
C ILE A 62 -13.40 4.88 2.37
N PRO A 63 -12.53 4.80 1.34
CA PRO A 63 -11.66 3.66 1.12
C PRO A 63 -10.45 3.69 2.07
N GLY A 64 -10.63 3.23 3.31
CA GLY A 64 -9.57 2.95 4.27
C GLY A 64 -9.23 1.45 4.36
N MET A 65 -8.44 1.08 5.37
CA MET A 65 -8.03 -0.29 5.64
C MET A 65 -9.05 -1.11 6.46
N SER A 66 -10.24 -0.53 6.75
CA SER A 66 -11.31 -1.19 7.52
C SER A 66 -10.86 -1.66 8.91
N VAL A 67 -9.98 -0.88 9.56
CA VAL A 67 -9.40 -1.18 10.86
C VAL A 67 -10.47 -1.20 11.95
N ASP A 68 -11.34 -0.20 11.99
CA ASP A 68 -12.37 -0.08 13.03
C ASP A 68 -13.34 -1.27 12.95
N LYS A 69 -13.80 -1.60 11.74
CA LYS A 69 -14.61 -2.80 11.46
C LYS A 69 -13.91 -4.09 11.85
N ALA A 70 -12.59 -4.21 11.61
CA ALA A 70 -11.85 -5.40 12.01
C ALA A 70 -11.88 -5.57 13.55
N TYR A 71 -11.64 -4.50 14.30
CA TYR A 71 -11.73 -4.51 15.77
C TYR A 71 -13.14 -4.84 16.27
N GLU A 72 -14.19 -4.30 15.65
CA GLU A 72 -15.57 -4.47 16.08
C GLU A 72 -16.19 -5.82 15.71
N GLU A 73 -15.85 -6.37 14.55
CA GLU A 73 -16.54 -7.53 13.98
C GLU A 73 -15.66 -8.78 13.89
N ILE A 74 -14.37 -8.62 13.57
CA ILE A 74 -13.50 -9.75 13.19
C ILE A 74 -12.69 -10.25 14.38
N ILE A 75 -12.11 -9.34 15.17
CA ILE A 75 -11.19 -9.69 16.26
C ILE A 75 -11.72 -9.35 17.66
N LYS A 76 -12.91 -8.78 17.77
CA LYS A 76 -13.54 -8.37 19.06
C LYS A 76 -13.46 -9.40 20.18
N ASN A 77 -13.70 -10.66 19.85
CA ASN A 77 -13.71 -11.76 20.82
C ASN A 77 -12.50 -12.69 20.68
N LYS A 78 -11.44 -12.24 19.98
CA LYS A 78 -10.20 -13.00 19.80
C LYS A 78 -9.17 -12.52 20.80
N LYS A 79 -8.41 -13.46 21.35
CA LYS A 79 -7.24 -13.15 22.16
C LYS A 79 -6.03 -13.06 21.23
N GLY A 80 -5.33 -11.93 21.28
CA GLY A 80 -4.06 -11.76 20.58
C GLY A 80 -2.90 -12.42 21.33
N ASP A 81 -1.88 -12.82 20.58
CA ASP A 81 -0.58 -13.17 21.12
C ASP A 81 0.35 -11.97 21.07
N LYS A 82 1.27 -11.85 22.03
CA LYS A 82 2.30 -10.80 21.99
C LYS A 82 3.32 -11.17 20.92
N VAL A 83 3.46 -10.32 19.91
CA VAL A 83 4.42 -10.45 18.82
C VAL A 83 5.44 -9.34 18.94
N ILE A 84 6.72 -9.69 18.80
CA ILE A 84 7.81 -8.70 18.71
C ILE A 84 7.96 -8.32 17.24
N VAL A 85 7.90 -7.03 16.95
CA VAL A 85 8.02 -6.47 15.59
C VAL A 85 9.25 -5.58 15.56
N ALA A 86 10.18 -5.86 14.65
CA ALA A 86 11.34 -5.00 14.42
C ALA A 86 10.98 -3.89 13.42
N VAL A 87 11.23 -2.64 13.79
CA VAL A 87 11.06 -1.47 12.93
C VAL A 87 12.44 -0.97 12.52
N VAL A 88 12.68 -0.86 11.21
CA VAL A 88 13.93 -0.36 10.64
C VAL A 88 13.63 0.97 9.97
N ASP A 89 13.83 2.05 10.71
CA ASP A 89 13.52 3.43 10.30
C ASP A 89 14.55 4.39 10.93
N SER A 90 14.23 5.68 11.06
CA SER A 90 15.09 6.73 11.63
C SER A 90 15.14 6.78 13.17
N GLY A 91 14.75 5.70 13.87
CA GLY A 91 14.57 5.69 15.32
C GLY A 91 13.15 6.03 15.77
N MET A 92 12.91 6.11 17.08
CA MET A 92 11.60 6.43 17.65
C MET A 92 11.71 7.24 18.94
N ASP A 93 10.72 8.09 19.25
CA ASP A 93 10.70 8.75 20.55
C ASP A 93 10.37 7.75 21.67
N LEU A 94 11.40 7.29 22.37
CA LEU A 94 11.29 6.36 23.51
C LEU A 94 10.54 6.95 24.71
N LYS A 95 10.20 8.25 24.71
CA LYS A 95 9.44 8.92 25.78
C LYS A 95 8.01 9.26 25.38
N HIS A 96 7.56 8.78 24.21
CA HIS A 96 6.21 9.02 23.74
C HIS A 96 5.21 8.25 24.61
N GLU A 97 4.28 8.95 25.25
CA GLU A 97 3.34 8.38 26.24
C GLU A 97 2.52 7.19 25.73
N ASP A 98 2.19 7.17 24.43
CA ASP A 98 1.42 6.09 23.79
C ASP A 98 2.27 4.85 23.44
N LEU A 99 3.61 4.96 23.53
CA LEU A 99 4.54 3.87 23.23
C LEU A 99 5.08 3.18 24.49
N ASP A 100 5.08 3.85 25.65
CA ASP A 100 5.68 3.37 26.91
C ASP A 100 5.34 1.90 27.25
N ASP A 101 4.09 1.48 27.01
CA ASP A 101 3.60 0.14 27.36
C ASP A 101 3.88 -0.94 26.28
N VAL A 102 4.31 -0.54 25.08
CA VAL A 102 4.50 -1.43 23.92
C VAL A 102 5.95 -1.55 23.47
N LEU A 103 6.87 -0.73 24.01
CA LEU A 103 8.29 -0.83 23.71
C LEU A 103 8.85 -2.22 24.05
N TRP A 104 9.62 -2.78 23.13
CA TRP A 104 10.41 -3.98 23.40
C TRP A 104 11.60 -3.61 24.28
N THR A 105 11.94 -4.47 25.24
CA THR A 105 13.12 -4.28 26.10
C THR A 105 14.03 -5.50 26.01
N ASN A 106 15.31 -5.27 25.69
CA ASN A 106 16.34 -6.29 25.77
C ASN A 106 16.55 -6.64 27.25
N LYS A 107 16.17 -7.87 27.63
CA LYS A 107 16.29 -8.35 29.03
C LYS A 107 17.66 -8.90 29.35
N ASP A 108 18.46 -9.15 28.32
CA ASP A 108 19.80 -9.68 28.47
C ASP A 108 20.83 -8.55 28.63
N GLU A 109 20.38 -7.30 28.51
CA GLU A 109 21.16 -6.08 28.73
C GLU A 109 20.91 -5.38 30.07
N LYS A 110 21.92 -4.66 30.56
CA LYS A 110 21.83 -3.84 31.76
C LYS A 110 22.10 -2.37 31.44
N ALA A 111 21.02 -1.59 31.44
CA ALA A 111 21.04 -0.18 31.06
C ALA A 111 22.15 0.65 31.74
N GLY A 112 23.02 1.21 30.90
CA GLY A 112 23.96 2.27 31.25
C GLY A 112 25.21 1.79 31.98
N ASP A 113 25.58 0.52 31.83
CA ASP A 113 26.87 0.03 32.32
C ASP A 113 27.99 0.08 31.27
N GLY A 114 27.66 0.41 30.02
CA GLY A 114 28.62 0.56 28.94
C GLY A 114 29.19 -0.76 28.45
N ILE A 115 28.54 -1.89 28.74
CA ILE A 115 28.96 -3.23 28.38
C ILE A 115 27.92 -3.83 27.43
N ASP A 116 28.39 -4.57 26.43
CA ASP A 116 27.57 -5.51 25.66
C ASP A 116 27.43 -6.79 26.50
N ASN A 117 26.31 -6.91 27.21
CA ASN A 117 26.05 -7.96 28.19
C ASN A 117 25.61 -9.27 27.52
N ASP A 118 24.89 -9.19 26.40
CA ASP A 118 24.40 -10.35 25.66
C ASP A 118 25.39 -10.86 24.57
N ASN A 119 26.47 -10.12 24.32
CA ASN A 119 27.51 -10.36 23.32
C ASN A 119 26.98 -10.37 21.88
N ASN A 120 25.97 -9.56 21.57
CA ASN A 120 25.39 -9.44 20.24
C ASN A 120 26.15 -8.45 19.32
N GLY A 121 27.11 -7.70 19.88
CA GLY A 121 27.90 -6.69 19.18
C GLY A 121 27.41 -5.25 19.37
N TYR A 122 26.40 -5.02 20.20
CA TYR A 122 25.78 -3.73 20.46
C TYR A 122 25.79 -3.43 21.95
N VAL A 123 26.42 -2.32 22.34
CA VAL A 123 26.51 -1.90 23.74
C VAL A 123 25.21 -1.21 24.14
N ASP A 124 24.64 -1.61 25.29
CA ASP A 124 23.48 -0.96 25.92
C ASP A 124 22.24 -0.84 24.99
N ASP A 125 21.94 -1.83 24.14
CA ASP A 125 20.82 -1.83 23.17
C ASP A 125 19.44 -2.15 23.82
N ILE A 126 19.09 -1.40 24.87
CA ILE A 126 17.92 -1.67 25.73
C ILE A 126 16.58 -1.69 25.00
N TYR A 127 16.37 -0.80 24.04
CA TYR A 127 15.10 -0.68 23.30
C TYR A 127 15.27 -0.92 21.79
N GLY A 128 16.45 -1.40 21.39
CA GLY A 128 16.91 -1.44 20.00
C GLY A 128 18.26 -0.74 19.86
N TYR A 129 18.73 -0.63 18.63
CA TYR A 129 20.06 -0.12 18.34
C TYR A 129 20.07 0.89 17.20
N ASN A 130 20.85 1.96 17.35
CA ASN A 130 21.12 2.93 16.31
C ASN A 130 22.37 2.52 15.50
N PHE A 131 22.15 2.01 14.29
CA PHE A 131 23.22 1.58 13.39
C PHE A 131 24.08 2.72 12.83
N LEU A 132 23.65 3.98 12.96
CA LEU A 132 24.43 5.15 12.57
C LEU A 132 25.44 5.56 13.67
N GLY A 133 25.35 4.99 14.88
CA GLY A 133 26.25 5.26 16.01
C GLY A 133 25.76 6.40 16.90
N GLU A 134 26.68 7.25 17.36
CA GLU A 134 26.42 8.40 18.26
C GLU A 134 25.68 9.56 17.55
N SER A 135 24.61 9.29 16.80
CA SER A 135 23.77 10.37 16.27
C SER A 135 22.82 10.86 17.37
N TYR A 136 22.96 12.15 17.71
CA TYR A 136 22.48 12.76 18.95
C TYR A 136 20.94 12.87 19.10
N ASN A 137 20.14 12.42 18.13
CA ASN A 137 18.69 12.63 18.11
C ASN A 137 17.88 11.48 17.45
N GLU A 138 18.47 10.30 17.24
CA GLU A 138 17.84 9.21 16.47
C GLU A 138 17.91 7.87 17.21
N GLN A 139 17.71 7.90 18.53
CA GLN A 139 17.33 6.71 19.30
C GLN A 139 15.82 6.76 19.50
#